data_AF-A0A4R3XN14-F1
#
_entry.id   AF-A0A4R3XN14-F1
#
_cell.length_a   1.000
_cell.length_b   1.000
_cell.length_c   1.000
_cell.angle_alpha   90.00
_cell.angle_beta   90.00
_cell.angle_gamma   90.00
#
_symmetry.space_group_name_H-M   'P 1'
#
loop_
_entity.id
_entity.type
_entity.pdbx_description
1 polymer ?
#
loop_
_entity_poly.entity_id
_entity_poly.type
_entity_poly.pdbx_seq_one_letter_code
_entity_poly.pdbx_strand_id
1 'polypeptide(L)'
;MRVDSTVTAALIHEPSDSSLLWDAVRVTVRLLQQTEALGSTIPWHDHRRAAKKRARAIEYIRCRPKRIKHYRELLKITRTTLSSLQQASEQLPLTAGSAGELWQAQLRHYRRSSSGSSPRPNGGSWPGDPVPAGEKLVSLFEPHADIIVKGSRDVDYGHKLNLTTGRSGLILDLVIEAGNPTDSERLLPMLERHIAFYGEPPRQAAADGGYASRENLSGAKARGIRDMAFTRSAASPPWLSI
;
A
#
# COMPACT_ATOMS: atom_id res chain seq x y z
N MET A 1 -22.33 19.08 -7.56
CA MET A 1 -21.25 18.28 -6.94
C MET A 1 -20.17 18.06 -7.99
N ARG A 2 -18.89 18.05 -7.62
CA ARG A 2 -17.82 17.59 -8.49
C ARG A 2 -17.15 16.36 -7.89
N VAL A 3 -16.73 15.42 -8.71
CA VAL A 3 -15.99 14.21 -8.30
C VAL A 3 -14.65 14.24 -8.99
N ASP A 4 -13.59 14.23 -8.19
CA ASP A 4 -12.21 14.26 -8.65
C ASP A 4 -11.39 13.17 -7.95
N SER A 5 -10.35 12.68 -8.63
CA SER A 5 -9.36 11.80 -8.02
C SER A 5 -8.01 12.51 -7.92
N THR A 6 -7.28 12.19 -6.87
CA THR A 6 -5.90 12.63 -6.70
C THR A 6 -5.08 11.53 -6.06
N VAL A 7 -3.76 11.68 -6.12
CA VAL A 7 -2.81 10.75 -5.54
C VAL A 7 -1.99 11.53 -4.53
N THR A 8 -1.92 11.02 -3.30
CA THR A 8 -0.97 11.52 -2.31
C THR A 8 0.23 10.59 -2.27
N ALA A 9 1.43 11.16 -2.30
CA ALA A 9 2.65 10.37 -2.15
C ALA A 9 2.73 9.77 -0.74
N ALA A 10 3.13 8.52 -0.67
CA ALA A 10 3.56 7.84 0.53
C ALA A 10 4.95 8.37 0.93
N LEU A 11 5.26 8.46 2.22
CA LEU A 11 6.57 8.94 2.68
C LEU A 11 7.59 7.79 2.63
N ILE A 12 7.76 7.21 1.44
CA ILE A 12 8.60 6.05 1.21
C ILE A 12 9.63 6.33 0.12
N HIS A 13 10.81 5.75 0.28
CA HIS A 13 11.79 5.70 -0.80
C HIS A 13 11.36 4.68 -1.84
N GLU A 14 11.86 4.83 -3.07
CA GLU A 14 11.59 3.85 -4.13
C GLU A 14 11.93 2.43 -3.64
N PRO A 15 10.94 1.54 -3.58
CA PRO A 15 11.08 0.23 -3.00
C PRO A 15 11.80 -0.73 -3.96
N SER A 16 12.85 -1.34 -3.45
CA SER A 16 13.51 -2.50 -4.04
C SER A 16 13.37 -3.69 -3.09
N ASP A 17 13.40 -4.92 -3.62
CA ASP A 17 13.42 -6.12 -2.77
C ASP A 17 14.54 -6.07 -1.72
N SER A 18 15.70 -5.50 -2.08
CA SER A 18 16.83 -5.29 -1.17
C SER A 18 16.57 -4.25 -0.07
N SER A 19 15.85 -3.16 -0.37
CA SER A 19 15.52 -2.14 0.65
C SER A 19 14.45 -2.65 1.60
N LEU A 20 13.43 -3.36 1.10
CA LEU A 20 12.41 -4.00 1.91
C LEU A 20 12.99 -5.04 2.87
N LEU A 21 13.90 -5.89 2.40
CA LEU A 21 14.58 -6.87 3.25
C LEU A 21 15.45 -6.20 4.33
N TRP A 22 16.08 -5.06 4.01
CA TRP A 22 16.84 -4.30 4.98
C TRP A 22 15.93 -3.64 6.03
N ASP A 23 14.80 -3.07 5.61
CA ASP A 23 13.80 -2.50 6.52
C ASP A 23 13.18 -3.57 7.42
N ALA A 24 12.94 -4.78 6.90
CA ALA A 24 12.50 -5.93 7.70
C ALA A 24 13.48 -6.21 8.84
N VAL A 25 14.78 -6.23 8.55
CA VAL A 25 15.81 -6.42 9.57
C VAL A 25 15.81 -5.27 10.58
N ARG A 26 15.63 -4.01 10.14
CA ARG A 26 15.57 -2.85 11.04
C ARG A 26 14.38 -2.92 12.00
N VAL A 27 13.20 -3.27 11.51
CA VAL A 27 11.98 -3.46 12.33
C VAL A 27 12.19 -4.60 13.32
N THR A 28 12.67 -5.74 12.83
CA THR A 28 12.89 -6.94 13.65
C THR A 28 13.88 -6.67 14.78
N VAL A 29 14.99 -5.97 14.49
CA VAL A 29 15.97 -5.56 15.51
C VAL A 29 15.37 -4.58 16.52
N ARG A 30 14.54 -3.63 16.09
CA ARG A 30 13.85 -2.72 17.02
C ARG A 30 12.92 -3.49 17.96
N LEU A 31 12.16 -4.46 17.44
CA LEU A 31 11.29 -5.31 18.26
C LEU A 31 12.09 -6.17 19.24
N LEU A 32 13.24 -6.70 18.82
CA LEU A 32 14.16 -7.44 19.70
C LEU A 32 14.71 -6.56 20.84
N GLN A 33 15.12 -5.33 20.56
CA GLN A 33 15.53 -4.37 21.60
C GLN A 33 14.42 -4.08 22.61
N GLN A 34 13.16 -4.01 22.14
CA GLN A 34 12.02 -3.88 23.05
C GLN A 34 11.82 -5.14 23.90
N THR A 35 12.03 -6.34 23.36
CA THR A 35 11.94 -7.57 24.18
C THR A 35 12.99 -7.61 25.29
N GLU A 36 14.20 -7.10 25.06
CA GLU A 36 15.22 -6.97 26.12
C GLU A 36 14.73 -6.04 27.23
N ALA A 37 14.15 -4.89 26.87
CA ALA A 37 13.59 -3.95 27.84
C ALA A 37 12.39 -4.54 28.63
N LEU A 38 11.70 -5.52 28.03
CA LEU A 38 10.60 -6.28 28.65
C LEU A 38 11.09 -7.50 29.46
N GLY A 39 12.40 -7.69 29.59
CA GLY A 39 13.00 -8.75 30.41
C GLY A 39 13.27 -10.06 29.67
N SER A 40 13.26 -10.07 28.33
CA SER A 40 13.75 -11.22 27.57
C SER A 40 15.26 -11.40 27.74
N THR A 41 15.69 -12.62 28.01
CA THR A 41 17.11 -12.98 28.20
C THR A 41 17.72 -13.66 26.97
N ILE A 42 17.00 -13.69 25.84
CA ILE A 42 17.48 -14.37 24.64
C ILE A 42 18.63 -13.59 24.02
N PRO A 43 19.80 -14.23 23.80
CA PRO A 43 20.87 -13.59 23.07
C PRO A 43 20.50 -13.43 21.59
N TRP A 44 20.64 -12.23 21.06
CA TRP A 44 20.50 -11.95 19.64
C TRP A 44 21.63 -11.02 19.15
N HIS A 45 21.78 -10.91 17.84
CA HIS A 45 22.81 -10.09 17.22
C HIS A 45 22.22 -8.98 16.36
N ASP A 46 22.80 -7.78 16.45
CA ASP A 46 22.42 -6.65 15.60
C ASP A 46 22.94 -6.84 14.16
N HIS A 47 22.06 -7.35 13.31
CA HIS A 47 22.35 -7.55 11.89
C HIS A 47 22.09 -6.32 11.01
N ARG A 48 21.70 -5.15 11.56
CA ARG A 48 21.37 -3.96 10.75
C ARG A 48 22.51 -3.51 9.84
N ARG A 49 23.76 -3.51 10.36
CA ARG A 49 24.95 -3.12 9.59
C ARG A 49 25.23 -4.10 8.46
N ALA A 50 25.12 -5.40 8.74
CA ALA A 50 25.33 -6.45 7.75
C ALA A 50 24.27 -6.38 6.63
N ALA A 51 22.99 -6.25 7.00
CA ALA A 51 21.89 -6.10 6.07
C ALA A 51 22.04 -4.85 5.18
N LYS A 52 22.32 -3.68 5.78
CA LYS A 52 22.58 -2.42 5.04
C LYS A 52 23.70 -2.59 4.01
N LYS A 53 24.82 -3.22 4.42
CA LYS A 53 25.97 -3.45 3.52
C LYS A 53 25.58 -4.33 2.34
N ARG A 54 24.72 -5.34 2.53
CA ARG A 54 24.27 -6.23 1.45
C ARG A 54 23.23 -5.58 0.54
N ALA A 55 22.25 -4.87 1.10
CA ALA A 55 21.27 -4.11 0.33
C ALA A 55 21.96 -3.10 -0.60
N ARG A 56 22.89 -2.32 -0.06
CA ARG A 56 23.68 -1.36 -0.86
C ARG A 56 24.54 -2.03 -1.92
N ALA A 57 25.14 -3.19 -1.61
CA ALA A 57 25.90 -3.94 -2.61
C ALA A 57 25.02 -4.42 -3.77
N ILE A 58 23.79 -4.86 -3.51
CA ILE A 58 22.84 -5.31 -4.54
C ILE A 58 22.47 -4.18 -5.49
N GLU A 59 22.26 -2.97 -4.95
CA GLU A 59 21.91 -1.76 -5.71
C GLU A 59 22.98 -1.38 -6.75
N TYR A 60 24.26 -1.39 -6.35
CA TYR A 60 25.35 -0.94 -7.22
C TYR A 60 26.02 -2.04 -8.05
N ILE A 61 25.78 -3.33 -7.76
CA ILE A 61 26.41 -4.43 -8.50
C ILE A 61 25.68 -4.71 -9.81
N ARG A 62 26.39 -4.51 -10.92
CA ARG A 62 25.92 -4.85 -12.28
C ARG A 62 26.02 -6.34 -12.60
N CYS A 63 26.96 -7.06 -11.98
CA CYS A 63 27.25 -8.46 -12.25
C CYS A 63 26.22 -9.40 -11.60
N ARG A 64 25.40 -10.07 -12.42
CA ARG A 64 24.28 -10.93 -11.97
C ARG A 64 24.69 -12.03 -10.97
N PRO A 65 25.77 -12.82 -11.15
CA PRO A 65 26.20 -13.81 -10.16
C PRO A 65 26.54 -13.23 -8.79
N LYS A 66 27.27 -12.10 -8.75
CA LYS A 66 27.64 -11.42 -7.49
C LYS A 66 26.42 -10.81 -6.81
N ARG A 67 25.48 -10.25 -7.59
CA ARG A 67 24.20 -9.73 -7.09
C ARG A 67 23.37 -10.83 -6.42
N ILE A 68 23.27 -12.00 -7.05
CA ILE A 68 22.57 -13.17 -6.49
C ILE A 68 23.22 -13.63 -5.18
N LYS A 69 24.56 -13.65 -5.10
CA LYS A 69 25.28 -14.00 -3.88
C LYS A 69 24.91 -13.06 -2.72
N HIS A 70 24.97 -11.74 -2.94
CA HIS A 70 24.60 -10.77 -1.90
C HIS A 70 23.11 -10.84 -1.53
N TYR A 71 22.23 -11.13 -2.49
CA TYR A 71 20.82 -11.33 -2.23
C TYR A 71 20.57 -12.57 -1.34
N ARG A 72 21.23 -13.70 -1.62
CA ARG A 72 21.19 -14.90 -0.77
C ARG A 72 21.70 -14.63 0.65
N GLU A 73 22.80 -13.88 0.77
CA GLU A 73 23.34 -13.48 2.06
C GLU A 73 22.37 -12.57 2.83
N LEU A 74 21.71 -11.62 2.15
CA LEU A 74 20.70 -10.76 2.74
C LEU A 74 19.48 -11.57 3.23
N LEU A 75 18.96 -12.49 2.41
CA LEU A 75 17.88 -13.38 2.81
C LEU A 75 18.25 -14.23 4.03
N LYS A 76 19.49 -14.74 4.09
CA LYS A 76 19.99 -15.49 5.26
C LYS A 76 19.96 -14.60 6.51
N ILE A 77 20.46 -13.38 6.42
CA ILE A 77 20.44 -12.41 7.53
C ILE A 77 19.00 -12.13 7.98
N THR A 78 18.09 -11.85 7.06
CA THR A 78 16.69 -11.57 7.37
C THR A 78 16.03 -12.75 8.08
N ARG A 79 16.23 -13.98 7.58
CA ARG A 79 15.69 -15.21 8.21
C ARG A 79 16.25 -15.44 9.61
N THR A 80 17.56 -15.29 9.81
CA THR A 80 18.18 -15.43 11.13
C THR A 80 17.60 -14.42 12.12
N THR A 81 17.47 -13.15 11.69
CA THR A 81 16.92 -12.09 12.56
C THR A 81 15.46 -12.38 12.93
N LEU A 82 14.64 -12.82 11.98
CA LEU A 82 13.24 -13.19 12.21
C LEU A 82 13.11 -14.39 13.16
N SER A 83 14.00 -15.39 13.03
CA SER A 83 14.03 -16.54 13.93
C SER A 83 14.35 -16.13 15.37
N SER A 84 15.30 -15.21 15.57
CA SER A 84 15.57 -14.64 16.90
C SER A 84 14.36 -13.91 17.47
N LEU A 85 13.64 -13.14 16.66
CA LEU A 85 12.41 -12.45 17.09
C LEU A 85 11.31 -13.43 17.46
N GLN A 86 11.16 -14.54 16.71
CA GLN A 86 10.20 -15.58 17.03
C GLN A 86 10.53 -16.21 18.39
N GLN A 87 11.78 -16.61 18.61
CA GLN A 87 12.22 -17.16 19.90
C GLN A 87 11.95 -16.17 21.04
N ALA A 88 12.26 -14.88 20.84
CA ALA A 88 12.02 -13.83 21.83
C ALA A 88 10.52 -13.63 22.12
N SER A 89 9.65 -13.82 21.12
CA SER A 89 8.20 -13.75 21.29
C SER A 89 7.64 -14.89 22.13
N GLU A 90 8.25 -16.08 22.06
CA GLU A 90 7.81 -17.28 22.78
C GLU A 90 8.24 -17.25 24.26
N GLN A 91 9.34 -16.56 24.58
CA GLN A 91 9.87 -16.43 25.95
C GLN A 91 9.53 -15.09 26.61
N LEU A 92 8.58 -14.33 26.05
CA LEU A 92 8.21 -13.05 26.63
C LEU A 92 7.59 -13.26 28.01
N PRO A 93 8.10 -12.61 29.08
CA PRO A 93 7.58 -12.81 30.42
C PRO A 93 6.10 -12.42 30.54
N LEU A 94 5.29 -13.22 31.24
CA LEU A 94 3.91 -12.86 31.58
C LEU A 94 3.82 -11.58 32.44
N THR A 95 4.93 -11.21 33.09
CA THR A 95 5.08 -9.98 33.87
C THR A 95 5.25 -8.71 33.01
N ALA A 96 5.36 -8.84 31.68
CA ALA A 96 5.47 -7.70 30.77
C ALA A 96 4.21 -6.81 30.74
N GLY A 97 3.08 -7.29 31.26
CA GLY A 97 1.85 -6.50 31.42
C GLY A 97 1.39 -5.81 30.14
N SER A 98 0.88 -4.58 30.27
CA SER A 98 0.41 -3.76 29.15
C SER A 98 1.49 -3.45 28.11
N ALA A 99 2.76 -3.37 28.52
CA ALA A 99 3.87 -3.14 27.59
C ALA A 99 4.14 -4.39 26.72
N GLY A 100 3.98 -5.59 27.28
CA GLY A 100 4.00 -6.85 26.55
C GLY A 100 2.83 -6.98 25.56
N GLU A 101 1.63 -6.58 25.96
CA GLU A 101 0.44 -6.57 25.08
C GLU A 101 0.61 -5.62 23.89
N LEU A 102 1.13 -4.41 24.14
CA LEU A 102 1.44 -3.44 23.09
C LEU A 102 2.49 -3.98 22.12
N TRP A 103 3.55 -4.60 22.63
CA TRP A 103 4.58 -5.22 21.81
C TRP A 103 4.01 -6.36 20.95
N GLN A 104 3.17 -7.22 21.52
CA GLN A 104 2.48 -8.28 20.78
C GLN A 104 1.55 -7.71 19.70
N ALA A 105 0.88 -6.58 19.97
CA ALA A 105 0.07 -5.87 18.98
C ALA A 105 0.92 -5.32 17.83
N GLN A 106 2.10 -4.75 18.12
CA GLN A 106 3.06 -4.30 17.10
C GLN A 106 3.57 -5.48 16.25
N LEU A 107 3.93 -6.60 16.89
CA LEU A 107 4.34 -7.82 16.19
C LEU A 107 3.24 -8.34 15.26
N ARG A 108 1.98 -8.38 15.73
CA ARG A 108 0.83 -8.76 14.91
C ARG A 108 0.60 -7.80 13.76
N HIS A 109 0.76 -6.50 13.98
CA HIS A 109 0.68 -5.48 12.93
C HIS A 109 1.70 -5.75 11.83
N TYR A 110 2.98 -5.91 12.17
CA TYR A 110 4.02 -6.18 11.17
C TYR A 110 3.89 -7.56 10.50
N ARG A 111 3.43 -8.59 11.22
CA ARG A 111 3.10 -9.90 10.64
C ARG A 111 1.93 -9.82 9.66
N ARG A 112 0.89 -9.05 9.98
CA ARG A 112 -0.28 -8.85 9.10
C ARG A 112 0.10 -8.05 7.85
N SER A 113 0.93 -7.02 7.98
CA SER A 113 1.52 -6.31 6.85
C SER A 113 2.30 -7.25 5.93
N SER A 114 2.96 -8.27 6.49
CA SER A 114 3.67 -9.31 5.74
C SER A 114 2.73 -10.36 5.08
N SER A 115 1.47 -10.45 5.52
CA SER A 115 0.48 -11.44 5.02
C SER A 115 -0.46 -10.89 3.94
N GLY A 116 -0.28 -9.65 3.51
CA GLY A 116 -1.00 -9.06 2.35
C GLY A 116 -0.65 -9.72 1.01
N SER A 117 0.34 -10.59 0.98
CA SER A 117 0.66 -11.49 -0.14
C SER A 117 0.82 -12.90 0.42
N SER A 118 -0.25 -13.69 0.44
CA SER A 118 -0.12 -15.15 0.63
C SER A 118 -0.05 -15.81 -0.75
N PRO A 119 1.12 -16.28 -1.22
CA PRO A 119 1.14 -17.24 -2.31
C PRO A 119 0.75 -18.62 -1.77
N ARG A 120 0.02 -19.34 -2.63
CA ARG A 120 -0.41 -20.73 -2.48
C ARG A 120 0.63 -21.63 -1.79
N PRO A 121 0.21 -22.57 -0.92
CA PRO A 121 1.06 -23.66 -0.53
C PRO A 121 1.23 -24.57 -1.75
N ASN A 122 2.49 -24.84 -2.11
CA ASN A 122 2.95 -25.71 -3.19
C ASN A 122 3.16 -25.01 -4.55
N GLY A 123 4.44 -24.83 -4.90
CA GLY A 123 4.89 -24.68 -6.29
C GLY A 123 5.78 -23.46 -6.49
N GLY A 124 7.08 -23.70 -6.57
CA GLY A 124 8.15 -22.71 -6.71
C GLY A 124 7.85 -21.53 -7.62
N SER A 125 7.98 -20.34 -7.05
CA SER A 125 8.34 -19.13 -7.78
C SER A 125 9.77 -18.76 -7.39
N TRP A 126 10.61 -18.54 -8.39
CA TRP A 126 11.98 -18.06 -8.18
C TRP A 126 11.93 -16.57 -7.85
N PRO A 127 12.86 -16.04 -7.03
CA PRO A 127 12.93 -14.59 -6.79
C PRO A 127 13.28 -13.89 -8.11
N GLY A 128 12.27 -13.27 -8.72
CA GLY A 128 12.35 -12.71 -10.07
C GLY A 128 11.06 -12.82 -10.89
N ASP A 129 10.06 -13.59 -10.44
CA ASP A 129 8.76 -13.60 -11.10
C ASP A 129 7.97 -12.31 -10.80
N PRO A 130 7.31 -11.70 -11.80
CA PRO A 130 6.55 -10.48 -11.63
C PRO A 130 5.30 -10.75 -10.76
N VAL A 131 5.33 -10.22 -9.54
CA VAL A 131 4.14 -10.12 -8.67
C VAL A 131 3.26 -8.98 -9.19
N PRO A 132 1.93 -9.17 -9.32
CA PRO A 132 1.01 -8.10 -9.69
C PRO A 132 1.21 -6.85 -8.81
N ALA A 133 1.13 -5.66 -9.40
CA ALA A 133 1.46 -4.41 -8.71
C ALA A 133 0.66 -4.19 -7.41
N GLY A 134 -0.60 -4.65 -7.35
CA GLY A 134 -1.46 -4.55 -6.16
C GLY A 134 -1.14 -5.54 -5.04
N GLU A 135 -0.29 -6.54 -5.28
CA GLU A 135 0.14 -7.52 -4.27
C GLU A 135 1.58 -7.26 -3.79
N LYS A 136 2.25 -6.26 -4.39
CA LYS A 136 3.64 -5.95 -4.07
C LYS A 136 3.70 -5.02 -2.87
N LEU A 137 4.20 -5.53 -1.75
CA LEU A 137 4.49 -4.69 -0.58
C LEU A 137 5.61 -3.70 -0.92
N VAL A 138 5.31 -2.40 -0.81
CA VAL A 138 6.24 -1.30 -1.11
C VAL A 138 6.87 -0.69 0.13
N SER A 139 6.27 -0.91 1.31
CA SER A 139 6.85 -0.48 2.58
C SER A 139 6.31 -1.33 3.72
N LEU A 140 7.18 -1.66 4.67
CA LEU A 140 6.77 -2.32 5.93
C LEU A 140 6.17 -1.34 6.93
N PHE A 141 6.39 -0.04 6.73
CA PHE A 141 5.92 1.03 7.60
C PHE A 141 4.65 1.70 7.06
N GLU A 142 4.44 1.64 5.75
CA GLU A 142 3.23 2.10 5.07
C GLU A 142 2.69 0.95 4.20
N PRO A 143 2.17 -0.14 4.81
CA PRO A 143 1.73 -1.34 4.09
C PRO A 143 0.52 -1.11 3.19
N HIS A 144 -0.17 0.01 3.38
CA HIS A 144 -1.31 0.45 2.58
C HIS A 144 -0.87 1.28 1.36
N ALA A 145 0.42 1.59 1.22
CA ALA A 145 0.90 2.36 0.08
C ALA A 145 0.78 1.50 -1.19
N ASP A 146 0.20 2.08 -2.22
CA ASP A 146 -0.10 1.43 -3.48
C ASP A 146 0.88 1.88 -4.55
N ILE A 147 1.12 1.00 -5.53
CA ILE A 147 1.86 1.34 -6.75
C ILE A 147 0.88 2.02 -7.70
N ILE A 148 1.08 3.31 -7.95
CA ILE A 148 0.21 4.13 -8.79
C ILE A 148 0.99 4.53 -10.03
N VAL A 149 0.65 3.92 -11.16
CA VAL A 149 1.27 4.26 -12.45
C VAL A 149 0.49 5.41 -13.08
N LYS A 150 1.12 6.57 -13.22
CA LYS A 150 0.51 7.73 -13.87
C LYS A 150 1.04 7.85 -15.30
N GLY A 151 0.18 7.56 -16.28
CA GLY A 151 0.57 7.61 -17.69
C GLY A 151 1.60 6.55 -18.07
N SER A 152 2.52 6.87 -18.97
CA SER A 152 3.39 5.86 -19.60
C SER A 152 4.73 5.62 -18.93
N ARG A 153 5.16 6.42 -17.92
CA ARG A 153 6.55 6.35 -17.40
C ARG A 153 6.78 6.62 -15.91
N ASP A 154 5.92 7.33 -15.20
CA ASP A 154 6.19 7.68 -13.79
C ASP A 154 5.38 6.78 -12.85
N VAL A 155 6.12 6.01 -12.02
CA VAL A 155 5.56 5.16 -10.97
C VAL A 155 5.60 5.95 -9.67
N ASP A 156 4.43 6.37 -9.20
CA ASP A 156 4.25 6.98 -7.90
C ASP A 156 3.91 5.90 -6.86
N TYR A 157 4.36 6.10 -5.63
CA TYR A 157 3.97 5.29 -4.48
C TYR A 157 3.13 6.12 -3.55
N GLY A 158 1.93 5.66 -3.19
CA GLY A 158 0.99 6.54 -2.51
C GLY A 158 -0.37 5.95 -2.27
N HIS A 159 -1.34 6.81 -1.99
CA HIS A 159 -2.74 6.41 -1.88
C HIS A 159 -3.57 7.17 -2.90
N LYS A 160 -4.44 6.43 -3.58
CA LYS A 160 -5.44 7.05 -4.44
C LYS A 160 -6.58 7.56 -3.58
N LEU A 161 -6.93 8.83 -3.80
CA LEU A 161 -8.00 9.52 -3.12
C LEU A 161 -9.09 9.83 -4.14
N ASN A 162 -10.34 9.55 -3.78
CA ASN A 162 -11.50 10.13 -4.45
C ASN A 162 -12.16 11.12 -3.50
N LEU A 163 -12.53 12.28 -4.02
CA LEU A 163 -13.17 13.30 -3.22
C LEU A 163 -14.33 13.93 -3.96
N THR A 164 -15.31 14.38 -3.20
CA THR A 164 -16.45 15.13 -3.73
C THR A 164 -16.40 16.56 -3.22
N THR A 165 -16.65 17.53 -4.11
CA THR A 165 -16.72 18.94 -3.74
C THR A 165 -18.06 19.58 -4.05
N GLY A 166 -18.44 20.53 -3.20
CA GLY A 166 -19.60 21.39 -3.39
C GLY A 166 -19.32 22.58 -4.31
N ARG A 167 -20.33 23.41 -4.55
CA ARG A 167 -20.20 24.61 -5.41
C ARG A 167 -19.15 25.60 -4.91
N SER A 168 -18.96 25.71 -3.59
CA SER A 168 -18.00 26.61 -2.95
C SER A 168 -16.56 26.09 -2.94
N GLY A 169 -16.31 24.87 -3.46
CA GLY A 169 -15.02 24.19 -3.33
C GLY A 169 -14.81 23.49 -1.99
N LEU A 170 -15.82 23.50 -1.10
CA LEU A 170 -15.79 22.71 0.12
C LEU A 170 -15.77 21.21 -0.22
N ILE A 171 -14.86 20.45 0.42
CA ILE A 171 -14.81 19.00 0.34
C ILE A 171 -15.98 18.44 1.18
N LEU A 172 -16.85 17.68 0.52
CA LEU A 172 -18.06 17.10 1.11
C LEU A 172 -17.87 15.65 1.55
N ASP A 173 -16.98 14.92 0.90
CA ASP A 173 -16.58 13.55 1.24
C ASP A 173 -15.18 13.27 0.67
N LEU A 174 -14.44 12.37 1.31
CA LEU A 174 -13.13 11.90 0.90
C LEU A 174 -12.99 10.41 1.21
N VAL A 175 -12.59 9.64 0.20
CA VAL A 175 -12.33 8.21 0.29
C VAL A 175 -10.88 7.95 -0.06
N ILE A 176 -10.18 7.30 0.88
CA ILE A 176 -8.88 6.70 0.63
C ILE A 176 -9.15 5.32 0.04
N GLU A 177 -8.82 5.12 -1.23
CA GLU A 177 -9.03 3.85 -1.91
C GLU A 177 -7.98 2.83 -1.47
N ALA A 178 -8.36 1.55 -1.53
CA ALA A 178 -7.40 0.46 -1.47
C ALA A 178 -6.94 0.12 -2.89
N GLY A 179 -5.64 0.10 -3.14
CA GLY A 179 -5.12 -0.15 -4.48
C GLY A 179 -5.22 1.08 -5.39
N ASN A 180 -5.20 0.82 -6.69
CA ASN A 180 -5.38 1.84 -7.72
C ASN A 180 -6.61 1.51 -8.58
N PRO A 181 -7.84 1.62 -8.04
CA PRO A 181 -9.04 1.42 -8.83
C PRO A 181 -9.12 2.44 -9.96
N THR A 182 -9.73 2.08 -11.07
CA THR A 182 -9.93 3.03 -12.17
C THR A 182 -10.93 4.10 -11.78
N ASP A 183 -10.78 5.33 -12.30
CA ASP A 183 -11.69 6.43 -11.95
C ASP A 183 -13.15 6.09 -12.33
N SER A 184 -13.34 5.42 -13.47
CA SER A 184 -14.66 4.95 -13.90
C SER A 184 -15.32 4.02 -12.88
N GLU A 185 -14.58 3.15 -12.18
CA GLU A 185 -15.15 2.29 -11.15
C GLU A 185 -15.55 3.03 -9.87
N ARG A 186 -15.19 4.31 -9.72
CA ARG A 186 -15.37 5.09 -8.47
C ARG A 186 -16.50 6.12 -8.53
N LEU A 187 -17.01 6.44 -9.72
CA LEU A 187 -18.09 7.43 -9.84
C LEU A 187 -19.36 7.04 -9.07
N LEU A 188 -19.91 5.85 -9.36
CA LEU A 188 -21.17 5.41 -8.75
C LEU A 188 -21.05 5.23 -7.22
N PRO A 189 -19.99 4.59 -6.68
CA PRO A 189 -19.78 4.53 -5.23
C PRO A 189 -19.76 5.92 -4.58
N MET A 190 -19.16 6.92 -5.24
CA MET A 190 -19.12 8.28 -4.69
C MET A 190 -20.49 8.98 -4.69
N LEU A 191 -21.29 8.76 -5.73
CA LEU A 191 -22.67 9.26 -5.78
C LEU A 191 -23.55 8.60 -4.72
N GLU A 192 -23.42 7.29 -4.52
CA GLU A 192 -24.17 6.55 -3.51
C GLU A 192 -23.84 7.02 -2.10
N ARG A 193 -22.56 7.25 -1.80
CA ARG A 193 -22.13 7.80 -0.52
C ARG A 193 -22.69 9.20 -0.28
N HIS A 194 -22.69 10.06 -1.30
CA HIS A 194 -23.34 11.36 -1.19
C HIS A 194 -24.83 11.22 -0.85
N ILE A 195 -25.57 10.37 -1.57
CA ILE A 195 -26.99 10.13 -1.29
C ILE A 195 -27.19 9.59 0.14
N ALA A 196 -26.32 8.68 0.59
CA ALA A 196 -26.39 8.15 1.95
C ALA A 196 -26.16 9.21 3.03
N PHE A 197 -25.26 10.18 2.79
CA PHE A 197 -24.99 11.25 3.74
C PHE A 197 -26.03 12.37 3.74
N TYR A 198 -26.54 12.75 2.57
CA TYR A 198 -27.40 13.92 2.41
C TYR A 198 -28.88 13.57 2.16
N GLY A 199 -29.20 12.29 2.00
CA GLY A 199 -30.57 11.78 1.81
C GLY A 199 -31.13 11.96 0.40
N GLU A 200 -30.46 12.72 -0.46
CA GLU A 200 -30.92 13.02 -1.82
C GLU A 200 -29.77 13.01 -2.84
N PRO A 201 -30.05 12.71 -4.12
CA PRO A 201 -29.04 12.80 -5.17
C PRO A 201 -28.72 14.26 -5.50
N PRO A 202 -27.46 14.56 -5.88
CA PRO A 202 -27.10 15.89 -6.30
C PRO A 202 -27.85 16.23 -7.59
N ARG A 203 -28.45 17.43 -7.65
CA ARG A 203 -29.14 17.90 -8.87
C ARG A 203 -28.20 17.87 -10.09
N GLN A 204 -26.97 18.33 -9.90
CA GLN A 204 -25.93 18.39 -10.93
C GLN A 204 -24.65 17.77 -10.40
N ALA A 205 -24.04 16.89 -11.20
CA ALA A 205 -22.74 16.29 -10.93
C ALA A 205 -21.82 16.50 -12.15
N ALA A 206 -20.55 16.79 -11.87
CA ALA A 206 -19.51 16.86 -12.89
C ALA A 206 -18.32 16.00 -12.44
N ALA A 207 -17.68 15.32 -13.38
CA ALA A 207 -16.48 14.54 -13.10
C ALA A 207 -15.48 14.67 -14.26
N ASP A 208 -14.23 14.32 -14.00
CA ASP A 208 -13.24 14.30 -15.07
C ASP A 208 -13.49 13.20 -16.11
N GLY A 209 -12.90 13.36 -17.30
CA GLY A 209 -13.06 12.39 -18.40
C GLY A 209 -12.62 10.96 -18.07
N GLY A 210 -11.76 10.76 -17.06
CA GLY A 210 -11.40 9.43 -16.55
C GLY A 210 -12.58 8.66 -15.95
N TYR A 211 -13.62 9.36 -15.48
CA TYR A 211 -14.84 8.78 -14.94
C TYR A 211 -15.88 8.45 -16.02
N ALA A 212 -15.67 8.86 -17.27
CA ALA A 212 -16.69 8.74 -18.31
C ALA A 212 -16.83 7.29 -18.81
N SER A 213 -18.01 6.70 -18.59
CA SER A 213 -18.44 5.45 -19.24
C SER A 213 -19.96 5.46 -19.46
N ARG A 214 -20.46 4.59 -20.34
CA ARG A 214 -21.91 4.50 -20.61
C ARG A 214 -22.66 4.03 -19.38
N GLU A 215 -22.07 3.07 -18.67
CA GLU A 215 -22.56 2.47 -17.43
C GLU A 215 -22.62 3.52 -16.31
N ASN A 216 -21.64 4.42 -16.25
CA ASN A 216 -21.61 5.51 -15.28
C ASN A 216 -22.68 6.56 -15.55
N LEU A 217 -22.87 6.95 -16.81
CA LEU A 217 -23.92 7.90 -17.16
C LEU A 217 -25.30 7.31 -16.88
N SER A 218 -25.57 6.08 -17.32
CA SER A 218 -26.86 5.42 -17.07
C SER A 218 -27.10 5.17 -15.59
N GLY A 219 -26.08 4.72 -14.85
CA GLY A 219 -26.12 4.50 -13.41
C GLY A 219 -26.35 5.78 -12.61
N ALA A 220 -25.76 6.90 -13.02
CA ALA A 220 -26.01 8.20 -12.38
C ALA A 220 -27.45 8.68 -12.61
N LYS A 221 -27.95 8.56 -13.85
CA LYS A 221 -29.35 8.92 -14.18
C LYS A 221 -30.36 8.07 -13.43
N ALA A 222 -30.11 6.76 -13.31
CA ALA A 222 -30.96 5.84 -12.54
C ALA A 222 -31.04 6.20 -11.05
N ARG A 223 -30.02 6.86 -10.49
CA ARG A 223 -29.98 7.35 -9.11
C ARG A 223 -30.57 8.74 -8.92
N GLY A 224 -31.15 9.34 -9.97
CA GLY A 224 -31.88 10.62 -9.88
C GLY A 224 -31.04 11.87 -10.11
N ILE A 225 -29.78 11.74 -10.56
CA ILE A 225 -28.96 12.89 -10.96
C ILE A 225 -29.53 13.47 -12.27
N ARG A 226 -29.96 14.73 -12.27
CA ARG A 226 -30.54 15.37 -13.46
C ARG A 226 -29.49 15.74 -14.49
N ASP A 227 -28.42 16.39 -14.07
CA ASP A 227 -27.38 16.87 -14.99
C ASP A 227 -26.04 16.21 -14.64
N MET A 228 -25.51 15.39 -15.55
CA MET A 228 -24.21 14.74 -15.39
C MET A 228 -23.29 15.18 -16.52
N ALA A 229 -22.16 15.79 -16.19
CA ALA A 229 -21.18 16.25 -17.15
C ALA A 229 -19.83 15.57 -16.93
N PHE A 230 -19.12 15.27 -18.02
CA PHE A 230 -17.74 14.79 -17.98
C PHE A 230 -16.82 15.73 -18.75
N THR A 231 -15.63 16.00 -18.24
CA THR A 231 -14.62 16.78 -18.99
C THR A 231 -14.08 15.95 -20.15
N ARG A 232 -13.79 16.59 -21.29
CA ARG A 232 -13.30 15.90 -22.48
C ARG A 232 -11.81 15.57 -22.33
N SER A 233 -11.48 14.29 -22.16
CA SER A 233 -10.10 13.79 -22.28
C SER A 233 -9.82 13.29 -23.71
N ALA A 234 -8.54 13.16 -24.09
CA ALA A 234 -8.14 12.69 -25.43
C ALA A 234 -8.65 11.26 -25.80
N ALA A 235 -9.14 10.49 -24.82
CA ALA A 235 -9.72 9.16 -24.99
C ALA A 235 -11.26 9.14 -24.93
N SER A 236 -11.92 10.30 -24.98
CA SER A 236 -13.37 10.42 -24.84
C SER A 236 -14.14 9.80 -26.00
N PRO A 237 -15.13 8.92 -25.75
CA PRO A 237 -16.00 8.41 -26.80
C PRO A 237 -16.81 9.53 -27.49
N PRO A 238 -17.13 9.39 -28.79
CA PRO A 238 -17.77 10.45 -29.59
C PRO A 238 -19.18 10.86 -29.13
N TRP A 239 -19.82 10.11 -28.22
CA TRP A 239 -21.17 10.37 -27.71
C TRP A 239 -21.24 11.28 -26.49
N LEU A 240 -20.12 11.82 -26.00
CA LEU A 240 -20.04 12.73 -24.84
C LEU A 240 -20.56 14.16 -25.09
N SER A 241 -21.37 14.38 -26.14
CA SER A 241 -21.92 15.70 -26.47
C SER A 241 -23.39 15.80 -26.07
N ILE A 242 -23.68 16.31 -24.86
CA ILE A 242 -24.87 17.11 -24.53
C ILE A 242 -24.47 18.13 -23.45
#